data_AF-A0A4Z1KVZ6-F1
#
_entry.id   AF-A0A4Z1KVZ6-F1
#
_cell.length_a   1.000
_cell.length_b   1.000
_cell.length_c   1.000
_cell.angle_alpha   90.00
_cell.angle_beta   90.00
_cell.angle_gamma   90.00
#
_symmetry.space_group_name_H-M   'P 1'
#
loop_
_entity.id
_entity.type
_entity.pdbx_description
1 polymer ?
#
loop_
_entity_poly.entity_id
_entity_poly.type
_entity_poly.pdbx_seq_one_letter_code
_entity_poly.pdbx_strand_id
1 'polypeptide(L)'
;MVSSTFSDMLKSLYHPDHIFGDEVTWYDAPADLPPEEIEEYFDALKDQNLCIDLVTNRFVNNPERNYWPILPTDTVKNQIAVFITDENLPDDAPAYIQLQDICAKLSKLQENQGRDMEVEDRTINMMLQKLWAVGETLYEPDNIYTGSDYKRKRDLVLERINECSRTKERLETEYIDSVSKLAKKARAISQEWKREREESEEELAKQQMRANNSDTQQLLQDAWREKAVLEGCLSVSQADNELLQTHLNQFQEGYNHLRRVREGVLGEHNQIINRAIEERNNERLRVRTLKGHLRTHREVIILERRRRDIARENCSGLLRSLDVTRGELAMTRRDLLEARNRVDDLN
;
A
#
# COMPACT_ATOMS: atom_id res chain seq x y z
N MET A 1 -29.26 41.31 115.11
CA MET A 1 -28.76 41.74 113.79
C MET A 1 -28.42 40.47 113.03
N VAL A 2 -29.15 40.21 111.95
CA VAL A 2 -28.88 39.13 110.99
C VAL A 2 -28.05 39.72 109.85
N SER A 3 -27.24 38.86 109.21
CA SER A 3 -26.62 38.96 107.87
C SER A 3 -25.09 38.89 107.97
N SER A 4 -24.34 38.10 107.20
CA SER A 4 -24.66 37.06 106.21
C SER A 4 -23.33 36.39 105.83
N THR A 5 -23.44 35.09 105.59
CA THR A 5 -22.51 34.17 104.91
C THR A 5 -22.17 34.62 103.48
N PHE A 6 -21.12 35.43 103.31
CA PHE A 6 -20.57 35.67 101.95
C PHE A 6 -19.06 35.96 101.89
N SER A 7 -18.35 36.08 103.02
CA SER A 7 -16.92 36.44 103.01
C SER A 7 -15.95 35.25 103.04
N ASP A 8 -16.43 34.03 103.35
CA ASP A 8 -15.58 32.83 103.45
C ASP A 8 -15.60 31.94 102.19
N MET A 9 -16.32 32.33 101.12
CA MET A 9 -16.40 31.55 99.87
C MET A 9 -15.68 32.18 98.66
N LEU A 10 -14.90 33.26 98.87
CA LEU A 10 -14.17 33.95 97.78
C LEU A 10 -12.64 34.04 98.01
N LYS A 11 -12.04 33.03 98.65
CA LYS A 11 -10.62 32.74 98.46
C LYS A 11 -10.49 31.57 97.47
N SER A 12 -10.82 31.86 96.22
CA SER A 12 -10.51 30.99 95.08
C SER A 12 -8.99 30.78 95.06
N LEU A 13 -8.57 29.51 95.07
CA LEU A 13 -7.17 29.08 95.07
C LEU A 13 -6.46 29.26 93.71
N TYR A 14 -7.11 29.91 92.74
CA TYR A 14 -6.57 30.09 91.39
C TYR A 14 -6.91 31.51 90.90
N HIS A 15 -6.01 32.45 91.14
CA HIS A 15 -5.95 33.71 90.40
C HIS A 15 -5.03 33.49 89.17
N PRO A 16 -5.40 33.89 87.95
CA PRO A 16 -4.65 33.56 86.73
C PRO A 16 -3.33 34.30 86.54
N ASP A 17 -2.97 35.19 87.48
CA ASP A 17 -1.77 36.03 87.40
C ASP A 17 -0.52 35.37 88.01
N HIS A 18 -0.62 34.10 88.42
CA HIS A 18 0.52 33.27 88.81
C HIS A 18 1.06 32.38 87.67
N ILE A 19 0.53 32.52 86.44
CA ILE A 19 0.89 31.67 85.30
C ILE A 19 2.15 32.16 84.55
N PHE A 20 2.62 33.38 84.84
CA PHE A 20 3.90 33.89 84.33
C PHE A 20 4.79 34.32 85.49
N GLY A 21 5.14 33.35 86.33
CA GLY A 21 6.25 33.47 87.27
C GLY A 21 7.58 33.40 86.53
N ASP A 22 8.53 34.22 86.99
CA ASP A 22 9.89 34.35 86.50
C ASP A 22 10.59 33.00 86.28
N GLU A 23 11.57 32.98 85.36
CA GLU A 23 12.33 31.82 84.83
C GLU A 23 13.11 30.98 85.89
N VAL A 24 12.78 31.08 87.17
CA VAL A 24 13.51 30.51 88.32
C VAL A 24 12.60 29.68 89.25
N THR A 25 11.33 29.44 88.92
CA THR A 25 10.42 28.60 89.73
C THR A 25 10.05 27.29 89.06
N TRP A 26 11.01 26.62 88.42
CA TRP A 26 10.84 25.22 88.00
C TRP A 26 11.56 24.31 89.00
N TYR A 27 10.74 23.70 89.87
CA TYR A 27 11.08 22.71 90.88
C TYR A 27 11.95 23.22 92.03
N ASP A 28 11.33 23.81 93.06
CA ASP A 28 11.94 23.75 94.40
C ASP A 28 12.07 22.27 94.77
N ALA A 29 13.29 21.79 95.02
CA ALA A 29 13.50 20.47 95.60
C ALA A 29 12.68 20.40 96.90
N PRO A 30 12.00 19.27 97.19
CA PRO A 30 11.29 19.10 98.46
C PRO A 30 12.13 19.61 99.63
N ALA A 31 11.54 20.48 100.45
CA ALA A 31 12.26 21.34 101.41
C ALA A 31 13.09 20.58 102.47
N ASP A 32 12.96 19.25 102.53
CA ASP A 32 13.60 18.36 103.49
C ASP A 32 14.70 17.46 102.86
N LEU A 33 15.04 17.64 101.57
CA LEU A 33 16.11 16.87 100.92
C LEU A 33 17.51 17.35 101.39
N PRO A 34 18.41 16.42 101.80
CA PRO A 34 19.81 16.73 102.02
C PRO A 34 20.45 17.37 100.78
N PRO A 35 21.43 18.29 100.92
CA PRO A 35 22.06 18.98 99.80
C PRO A 35 22.62 18.07 98.70
N GLU A 36 23.07 16.87 99.08
CA GLU A 36 23.61 15.83 98.19
C GLU A 36 22.53 15.18 97.31
N GLU A 37 21.30 15.05 97.83
CA GLU A 37 20.15 14.47 97.10
C GLU A 37 19.45 15.52 96.22
N ILE A 38 19.59 16.81 96.53
CA ILE A 38 19.12 17.92 95.70
C ILE A 38 19.87 17.98 94.36
N GLU A 39 21.19 17.82 94.38
CA GLU A 39 22.00 17.81 93.15
C GLU A 39 21.64 16.59 92.26
N GLU A 40 21.40 15.43 92.89
CA GLU A 40 20.92 14.21 92.21
C GLU A 40 19.50 14.37 91.63
N TYR A 41 18.62 15.08 92.32
CA TYR A 41 17.26 15.42 91.87
C TYR A 41 17.27 16.32 90.63
N PHE A 42 18.09 17.38 90.63
CA PHE A 42 18.22 18.27 89.48
C PHE A 42 18.96 17.63 88.30
N ASP A 43 19.93 16.74 88.52
CA ASP A 43 20.57 15.94 87.47
C ASP A 43 19.60 14.94 86.81
N ALA A 44 18.61 14.43 87.55
CA ALA A 44 17.53 13.62 86.98
C ALA A 44 16.59 14.45 86.09
N LEU A 45 16.36 15.73 86.43
CA LEU A 45 15.50 16.68 85.71
C LEU A 45 16.17 17.35 84.50
N LYS A 46 17.49 17.58 84.53
CA LYS A 46 18.26 18.27 83.46
C LYS A 46 18.29 17.51 82.12
N ASP A 47 17.88 16.26 82.13
CA ASP A 47 17.87 15.34 80.99
C ASP A 47 16.59 15.43 80.13
N GLN A 48 15.79 16.51 80.26
CA GLN A 48 14.65 16.83 79.36
C GLN A 48 15.05 16.98 77.87
N ASN A 49 16.34 17.14 77.56
CA ASN A 49 16.85 17.10 76.18
C ASN A 49 16.74 15.71 75.52
N LEU A 50 16.52 14.62 76.27
CA LEU A 50 16.35 13.27 75.72
C LEU A 50 15.02 13.11 74.97
N CYS A 51 14.01 13.91 75.29
CA CYS A 51 12.79 13.99 74.49
C CYS A 51 13.07 14.54 73.09
N ILE A 52 14.10 15.38 72.93
CA ILE A 52 14.46 15.97 71.62
C ILE A 52 15.05 14.92 70.68
N ASP A 53 15.83 13.96 71.20
CA ASP A 53 16.42 12.86 70.41
C ASP A 53 15.39 11.76 70.03
N LEU A 54 14.31 11.61 70.80
CA LEU A 54 13.18 10.70 70.50
C LEU A 54 12.12 11.33 69.58
N VAL A 55 11.83 12.61 69.79
CA VAL A 55 11.43 13.52 68.72
C VAL A 55 12.58 13.51 67.69
N THR A 56 12.60 14.04 66.47
CA THR A 56 13.72 13.80 65.49
C THR A 56 13.98 12.36 65.03
N ASN A 57 13.89 11.30 65.86
CA ASN A 57 14.00 9.91 65.43
C ASN A 57 12.78 9.53 64.57
N ARG A 58 13.03 9.30 63.28
CA ARG A 58 11.97 9.03 62.28
C ARG A 58 11.13 7.78 62.54
N PHE A 59 11.62 6.84 63.35
CA PHE A 59 10.92 5.60 63.69
C PHE A 59 10.10 5.71 64.98
N VAL A 60 10.26 6.79 65.73
CA VAL A 60 9.66 7.03 67.05
C VAL A 60 8.72 8.24 67.04
N ASN A 61 9.12 9.31 66.34
CA ASN A 61 8.50 10.64 66.38
C ASN A 61 7.17 10.78 65.59
N ASN A 62 6.52 9.67 65.22
CA ASN A 62 5.29 9.75 64.41
C ASN A 62 4.27 8.67 64.77
N PRO A 63 3.58 8.79 65.92
CA PRO A 63 2.59 7.79 66.37
C PRO A 63 1.36 7.69 65.46
N GLU A 64 1.03 8.73 64.68
CA GLU A 64 -0.10 8.72 63.74
C GLU A 64 0.24 8.10 62.38
N ARG A 65 1.53 7.92 62.09
CA ARG A 65 2.03 7.21 60.91
C ARG A 65 2.91 6.08 61.40
N ASN A 66 2.32 4.91 61.64
CA ASN A 66 3.02 3.64 61.54
C ASN A 66 4.05 3.79 60.40
N TYR A 67 5.35 3.79 60.70
CA TYR A 67 6.38 4.04 59.70
C TYR A 67 6.32 2.90 58.69
N TRP A 68 5.53 3.07 57.64
CA TRP A 68 5.52 2.21 56.48
C TRP A 68 6.50 2.84 55.49
N PRO A 69 7.64 2.19 55.21
CA PRO A 69 8.49 2.65 54.11
C PRO A 69 7.61 2.75 52.85
N ILE A 70 7.87 3.74 51.99
CA ILE A 70 7.23 3.78 50.67
C ILE A 70 7.80 2.58 49.90
N LEU A 71 7.03 1.50 49.82
CA LEU A 71 7.50 0.22 49.32
C LEU A 71 7.67 0.27 47.79
N PRO A 72 8.91 0.18 47.25
CA PRO A 72 9.14 0.20 45.81
C PRO A 72 8.68 -1.10 45.12
N THR A 73 8.22 -2.10 45.87
CA THR A 73 7.67 -3.36 45.34
C THR A 73 6.54 -3.11 44.34
N ASP A 74 5.54 -2.30 44.68
CA ASP A 74 4.37 -2.09 43.81
C ASP A 74 4.75 -1.40 42.51
N THR A 75 5.70 -0.46 42.57
CA THR A 75 6.25 0.19 41.37
C THR A 75 6.89 -0.84 40.43
N VAL A 76 7.69 -1.76 40.95
CA VAL A 76 8.34 -2.79 40.12
C VAL A 76 7.31 -3.79 39.59
N LYS A 77 6.33 -4.21 40.40
CA LYS A 77 5.25 -5.09 39.95
C LYS A 77 4.42 -4.45 38.83
N ASN A 78 4.11 -3.16 38.96
CA ASN A 78 3.38 -2.42 37.93
C ASN A 78 4.20 -2.30 36.65
N GLN A 79 5.51 -2.04 36.73
CA GLN A 79 6.38 -2.03 35.55
C GLN A 79 6.41 -3.38 34.84
N ILE A 80 6.45 -4.48 35.59
CA ILE A 80 6.37 -5.84 35.03
C ILE A 80 5.01 -6.07 34.36
N ALA A 81 3.91 -5.68 35.01
CA ALA A 81 2.57 -5.85 34.46
C ALA A 81 2.36 -5.03 33.17
N VAL A 82 2.84 -3.78 33.14
CA VAL A 82 2.83 -2.93 31.93
C VAL A 82 3.62 -3.59 30.82
N PHE A 83 4.85 -4.06 31.11
CA PHE A 83 5.65 -4.76 30.11
C PHE A 83 4.94 -6.00 29.55
N ILE A 84 4.39 -6.86 30.40
CA ILE A 84 3.65 -8.07 29.96
C ILE A 84 2.49 -7.69 29.03
N THR A 85 1.78 -6.62 29.36
CA THR A 85 0.61 -6.14 28.61
C THR A 85 1.03 -5.54 27.27
N ASP A 86 1.96 -4.58 27.28
CA ASP A 86 2.42 -3.87 26.08
C ASP A 86 3.04 -4.83 25.06
N GLU A 87 3.77 -5.81 25.56
CA GLU A 87 4.49 -6.79 24.74
C GLU A 87 3.65 -8.03 24.39
N ASN A 88 2.39 -8.07 24.86
CA ASN A 88 1.46 -9.19 24.73
C ASN A 88 2.14 -10.54 25.01
N LEU A 89 2.84 -10.63 26.15
CA LEU A 89 3.60 -11.84 26.51
C LEU A 89 2.65 -13.03 26.68
N PRO A 90 2.90 -14.16 25.99
CA PRO A 90 2.16 -15.40 26.22
C PRO A 90 2.39 -15.94 27.62
N ASP A 91 1.36 -16.53 28.24
CA ASP A 91 1.43 -17.08 29.59
C ASP A 91 2.43 -18.25 29.73
N ASP A 92 2.72 -18.95 28.64
CA ASP A 92 3.67 -20.05 28.56
C ASP A 92 5.10 -19.60 28.21
N ALA A 93 5.30 -18.33 27.88
CA ALA A 93 6.63 -17.81 27.54
C ALA A 93 7.58 -17.90 28.74
N PRO A 94 8.83 -18.35 28.56
CA PRO A 94 9.81 -18.40 29.65
C PRO A 94 10.00 -17.05 30.36
N ALA A 95 10.00 -15.96 29.60
CA ALA A 95 10.09 -14.60 30.12
C ALA A 95 8.89 -14.25 31.02
N TYR A 96 7.68 -14.64 30.64
CA TYR A 96 6.48 -14.41 31.44
C TYR A 96 6.57 -15.14 32.79
N ILE A 97 6.90 -16.43 32.76
CA ILE A 97 7.02 -17.25 33.96
C ILE A 97 8.07 -16.68 34.92
N GLN A 98 9.23 -16.26 34.41
CA GLN A 98 10.29 -15.66 35.22
C GLN A 98 9.88 -14.31 35.81
N LEU A 99 9.18 -13.47 35.05
CA LEU A 99 8.66 -12.18 35.52
C LEU A 99 7.59 -12.36 36.61
N GLN A 100 6.71 -13.36 36.47
CA GLN A 100 5.74 -13.71 37.51
C GLN A 100 6.40 -14.24 38.78
N ASP A 101 7.44 -15.06 38.66
CA ASP A 101 8.24 -15.51 39.80
C ASP A 101 8.91 -14.31 40.54
N ILE A 102 9.37 -13.30 39.80
CA ILE A 102 9.86 -12.05 40.40
C ILE A 102 8.73 -11.31 41.14
N CYS A 103 7.54 -11.19 40.57
CA CYS A 103 6.37 -10.59 41.24
C CYS A 103 5.99 -11.33 42.53
N ALA A 104 6.06 -12.67 42.53
CA ALA A 104 5.83 -13.48 43.71
C ALA A 104 6.91 -13.25 44.79
N LYS A 105 8.19 -13.22 44.39
CA LYS A 105 9.32 -12.91 45.29
C LYS A 105 9.20 -11.51 45.89
N LEU A 106 8.80 -10.52 45.10
CA LEU A 106 8.56 -9.16 45.55
C LEU A 106 7.42 -9.08 46.58
N SER A 107 6.32 -9.80 46.35
CA SER A 107 5.19 -9.84 47.29
C SER A 107 5.60 -10.50 48.61
N LYS A 108 6.32 -11.62 48.56
CA LYS A 108 6.86 -12.28 49.77
C LYS A 108 7.86 -11.41 50.52
N LEU A 109 8.72 -10.69 49.80
CA LEU A 109 9.69 -9.77 50.40
C LEU A 109 8.98 -8.63 51.15
N GLN A 110 7.92 -8.07 50.55
CA GLN A 110 7.08 -7.04 51.16
C GLN A 110 6.36 -7.55 52.42
N GLU A 111 5.79 -8.76 52.38
CA GLU A 111 5.13 -9.36 53.54
C GLU A 111 6.12 -9.62 54.69
N ASN A 112 7.28 -10.19 54.39
CA ASN A 112 8.30 -10.47 55.40
C ASN A 112 8.82 -9.18 56.04
N GLN A 113 9.18 -8.20 55.22
CA GLN A 113 9.65 -6.89 55.69
C GLN A 113 8.61 -6.20 56.57
N GLY A 114 7.33 -6.24 56.18
CA GLY A 114 6.25 -5.68 56.98
C GLY A 114 6.16 -6.33 58.35
N ARG A 115 6.23 -7.67 58.43
CA ARG A 115 6.21 -8.39 59.70
C ARG A 115 7.41 -8.06 60.59
N ASP A 116 8.61 -8.00 60.02
CA ASP A 116 9.82 -7.72 60.79
C ASP A 116 9.80 -6.28 61.34
N MET A 117 9.34 -5.32 60.55
CA MET A 117 9.15 -3.93 60.98
C MET A 117 8.09 -3.81 62.09
N GLU A 118 6.97 -4.55 61.99
CA GLU A 118 5.93 -4.57 63.03
C GLU A 118 6.42 -5.11 64.38
N VAL A 119 7.33 -6.08 64.39
CA VAL A 119 7.90 -6.63 65.63
C VAL A 119 8.74 -5.57 66.34
N GLU A 120 9.57 -4.84 65.60
CA GLU A 120 10.36 -3.73 66.14
C GLU A 120 9.44 -2.58 66.61
N ASP A 121 8.37 -2.27 65.88
CA ASP A 121 7.38 -1.26 66.28
C ASP A 121 6.70 -1.60 67.61
N ARG A 122 6.28 -2.85 67.80
CA ARG A 122 5.71 -3.31 69.08
C ARG A 122 6.72 -3.18 70.21
N THR A 123 7.99 -3.46 69.95
CA THR A 123 9.06 -3.35 70.94
C THR A 123 9.32 -1.89 71.31
N ILE A 124 9.42 -1.00 70.32
CA ILE A 124 9.57 0.45 70.53
C ILE A 124 8.39 0.98 71.34
N ASN A 125 7.14 0.67 70.98
CA ASN A 125 5.96 1.12 71.70
C ASN A 125 5.93 0.66 73.16
N MET A 126 6.27 -0.60 73.42
CA MET A 126 6.38 -1.12 74.79
C MET A 126 7.48 -0.39 75.59
N MET A 127 8.63 -0.11 74.96
CA MET A 127 9.73 0.59 75.62
C MET A 127 9.40 2.07 75.86
N LEU A 128 8.70 2.73 74.94
CA LEU A 128 8.17 4.07 75.15
C LEU A 128 7.21 4.07 76.35
N GLN A 129 6.25 3.16 76.44
CA GLN A 129 5.37 3.07 77.61
C GLN A 129 6.15 2.95 78.93
N LYS A 130 7.23 2.14 78.95
CA LYS A 130 8.12 2.04 80.12
C LYS A 130 8.85 3.36 80.40
N LEU A 131 9.31 4.06 79.36
CA LEU A 131 9.96 5.36 79.49
C LEU A 131 9.01 6.41 80.09
N TRP A 132 7.77 6.43 79.62
CA TRP A 132 6.71 7.30 80.16
C TRP A 132 6.42 6.98 81.62
N ALA A 133 6.30 5.69 81.97
CA ALA A 133 6.11 5.26 83.36
C ALA A 133 7.28 5.67 84.27
N VAL A 134 8.52 5.62 83.78
CA VAL A 134 9.72 6.09 84.51
C VAL A 134 9.70 7.61 84.69
N GLY A 135 9.16 8.36 83.72
CA GLY A 135 9.00 9.81 83.82
C GLY A 135 7.85 10.27 84.71
N GLU A 136 6.77 9.48 84.82
CA GLU A 136 5.59 9.78 85.64
C GLU A 136 5.72 9.33 87.10
N THR A 137 6.60 8.38 87.42
CA THR A 137 6.86 7.99 88.81
C THR A 137 7.46 9.15 89.61
N LEU A 138 6.63 9.76 90.45
CA LEU A 138 7.04 10.80 91.41
C LEU A 138 8.08 10.23 92.37
N TYR A 139 9.12 11.01 92.66
CA TYR A 139 10.07 10.71 93.71
C TYR A 139 9.36 10.76 95.07
N GLU A 140 9.21 9.60 95.72
CA GLU A 140 8.68 9.51 97.09
C GLU A 140 9.85 9.32 98.06
N PRO A 141 9.92 10.07 99.18
CA PRO A 141 11.02 9.97 100.16
C PRO A 141 11.19 8.57 100.78
N ASP A 142 10.13 7.76 100.79
CA ASP A 142 10.12 6.37 101.29
C ASP A 142 10.57 5.35 100.22
N ASN A 143 10.85 5.80 99.00
CA ASN A 143 11.19 4.94 97.88
C ASN A 143 12.70 4.59 97.92
N ILE A 144 13.03 3.31 97.87
CA ILE A 144 14.41 2.79 97.97
C ILE A 144 15.28 3.16 96.73
N TYR A 145 14.67 3.77 95.71
CA TYR A 145 15.32 4.10 94.44
C TYR A 145 15.80 5.56 94.42
N THR A 146 17.10 5.75 94.19
CA THR A 146 17.74 7.06 94.07
C THR A 146 17.52 7.69 92.69
N GLY A 147 17.76 8.99 92.54
CA GLY A 147 17.69 9.67 91.23
C GLY A 147 18.62 9.02 90.18
N SER A 148 19.79 8.54 90.61
CA SER A 148 20.72 7.75 89.79
C SER A 148 20.14 6.42 89.30
N ASP A 149 19.30 5.74 90.09
CA ASP A 149 18.61 4.51 89.65
C ASP A 149 17.57 4.79 88.55
N TYR A 150 16.84 5.91 88.66
CA TYR A 150 15.89 6.34 87.63
C TYR A 150 16.60 6.73 86.34
N LYS A 151 17.71 7.47 86.44
CA LYS A 151 18.59 7.80 85.30
C LYS A 151 19.09 6.53 84.60
N ARG A 152 19.62 5.58 85.36
CA ARG A 152 20.12 4.31 84.82
C ARG A 152 19.02 3.50 84.12
N LYS A 153 17.81 3.43 84.69
CA LYS A 153 16.66 2.74 84.05
C LYS A 153 16.23 3.44 82.76
N ARG A 154 16.19 4.77 82.77
CA ARG A 154 15.84 5.59 81.60
C ARG A 154 16.84 5.40 80.47
N ASP A 155 18.14 5.48 80.78
CA ASP A 155 19.21 5.33 79.80
C ASP A 155 19.19 3.93 79.15
N LEU A 156 18.90 2.88 79.94
CA LEU A 156 18.74 1.51 79.43
C LEU A 156 17.53 1.35 78.50
N VAL A 157 16.41 2.03 78.79
CA VAL A 157 15.24 2.04 77.91
C VAL A 157 15.53 2.79 76.61
N LEU A 158 16.24 3.92 76.68
CA LEU A 158 16.65 4.70 75.51
C LEU A 158 17.64 3.96 74.63
N GLU A 159 18.64 3.31 75.22
CA GLU A 159 19.58 2.44 74.49
C GLU A 159 18.82 1.38 73.70
N ARG A 160 17.80 0.77 74.31
CA ARG A 160 16.98 -0.25 73.64
C ARG A 160 16.13 0.30 72.50
N ILE A 161 15.57 1.50 72.64
CA ILE A 161 14.84 2.18 71.55
C ILE A 161 15.79 2.51 70.38
N ASN A 162 17.01 2.95 70.70
CA ASN A 162 18.03 3.24 69.70
C ASN A 162 18.50 1.97 68.98
N GLU A 163 18.64 0.85 69.68
CA GLU A 163 18.91 -0.46 69.05
C GLU A 163 17.82 -0.86 68.06
N CYS A 164 16.54 -0.81 68.48
CA CYS A 164 15.41 -1.10 67.59
C CYS A 164 15.41 -0.17 66.35
N SER A 165 15.71 1.11 66.55
CA SER A 165 15.80 2.09 65.46
C SER A 165 16.89 1.72 64.45
N ARG A 166 18.08 1.30 64.92
CA ARG A 166 19.18 0.82 64.05
C ARG A 166 18.78 -0.45 63.31
N THR A 167 18.08 -1.37 63.96
CA THR A 167 17.58 -2.60 63.32
C THR A 167 16.59 -2.27 62.20
N LYS A 168 15.64 -1.35 62.44
CA LYS A 168 14.68 -0.90 61.41
C LYS A 168 15.37 -0.23 60.22
N GLU A 169 16.37 0.61 60.46
CA GLU A 169 17.16 1.23 59.40
C GLU A 169 17.90 0.19 58.55
N ARG A 170 18.48 -0.82 59.21
CA ARG A 170 19.14 -1.94 58.53
C ARG A 170 18.15 -2.73 57.69
N LEU A 171 16.99 -3.10 58.25
CA LEU A 171 15.93 -3.82 57.54
C LEU A 171 15.47 -3.03 56.30
N GLU A 172 15.23 -1.73 56.43
CA GLU A 172 14.83 -0.87 55.31
C GLU A 172 15.89 -0.85 54.20
N THR A 173 17.17 -0.76 54.57
CA THR A 173 18.29 -0.79 53.61
C THR A 173 18.40 -2.13 52.89
N GLU A 174 18.31 -3.24 53.62
CA GLU A 174 18.35 -4.60 53.06
C GLU A 174 17.16 -4.86 52.13
N TYR A 175 15.98 -4.34 52.48
CA TYR A 175 14.78 -4.42 51.66
C TYR A 175 14.93 -3.63 50.34
N ILE A 176 15.38 -2.38 50.40
CA ILE A 176 15.61 -1.55 49.20
C ILE A 176 16.65 -2.19 48.27
N ASP A 177 17.76 -2.70 48.82
CA ASP A 177 18.78 -3.40 48.03
C ASP A 177 18.22 -4.67 47.37
N SER A 178 17.42 -5.45 48.10
CA SER A 178 16.76 -6.65 47.57
C SER A 178 15.76 -6.34 46.45
N VAL A 179 14.92 -5.31 46.62
CA VAL A 179 14.01 -4.84 45.55
C VAL A 179 14.81 -4.35 44.34
N SER A 180 15.89 -3.60 44.55
CA SER A 180 16.76 -3.11 43.47
C SER A 180 17.37 -4.26 42.67
N LYS A 181 17.85 -5.32 43.33
CA LYS A 181 18.36 -6.53 42.67
C LYS A 181 17.28 -7.23 41.85
N LEU A 182 16.06 -7.37 42.37
CA LEU A 182 14.94 -7.96 41.65
C LEU A 182 14.51 -7.10 40.45
N ALA A 183 14.48 -5.77 40.61
CA ALA A 183 14.17 -4.83 39.54
C ALA A 183 15.21 -4.86 38.40
N LYS A 184 16.50 -5.07 38.72
CA LYS A 184 17.55 -5.27 37.71
C LYS A 184 17.35 -6.59 36.96
N LYS A 185 17.00 -7.67 37.66
CA LYS A 185 16.69 -8.96 37.02
C LYS A 185 15.49 -8.86 36.09
N ALA A 186 14.41 -8.23 36.53
CA ALA A 186 13.22 -8.01 35.71
C ALA A 186 13.57 -7.23 34.43
N ARG A 187 14.36 -6.15 34.55
CA ARG A 187 14.83 -5.39 33.39
C ARG A 187 15.68 -6.21 32.42
N ALA A 188 16.58 -7.06 32.94
CA ALA A 188 17.41 -7.92 32.09
C ALA A 188 16.55 -8.91 31.29
N ILE A 189 15.57 -9.56 31.93
CA ILE A 189 14.63 -10.47 31.26
C ILE A 189 13.83 -9.71 30.18
N SER A 190 13.30 -8.53 30.51
CA SER A 190 12.56 -7.71 29.54
C SER A 190 13.41 -7.29 28.34
N GLN A 191 14.68 -6.94 28.55
CA GLN A 191 15.59 -6.57 27.45
C GLN A 191 15.97 -7.77 26.58
N GLU A 192 16.22 -8.92 27.20
CA GLU A 192 16.52 -10.16 26.49
C GLU A 192 15.37 -10.57 25.59
N TRP A 193 14.12 -10.54 26.10
CA TRP A 193 12.93 -10.82 25.32
C TRP A 193 12.78 -9.89 24.10
N LYS A 194 12.98 -8.58 24.28
CA LYS A 194 12.89 -7.62 23.18
C LYS A 194 13.89 -7.93 22.07
N ARG A 195 15.14 -8.20 22.46
CA ARG A 195 16.20 -8.57 21.52
C ARG A 195 15.88 -9.88 20.78
N GLU A 196 15.44 -10.92 21.49
CA GLU A 196 15.08 -12.20 20.85
C GLU A 196 13.93 -12.03 19.85
N ARG A 197 12.93 -11.19 20.18
CA ARG A 197 11.85 -10.90 19.25
C ARG A 197 12.34 -10.16 18.02
N GLU A 198 13.13 -9.10 18.20
CA GLU A 198 13.71 -8.33 17.08
C GLU A 198 14.56 -9.22 16.16
N GLU A 199 15.41 -10.08 16.73
CA GLU A 199 16.21 -11.06 15.99
C GLU A 199 15.32 -12.04 15.20
N SER A 200 14.25 -12.55 15.82
CA SER A 200 13.31 -13.46 15.16
C SER A 200 12.53 -12.78 14.02
N GLU A 201 12.09 -11.55 14.21
CA GLU A 201 11.42 -10.76 13.17
C GLU A 201 12.36 -10.47 11.99
N GLU A 202 13.63 -10.13 12.26
CA GLU A 202 14.64 -9.95 11.22
C GLU A 202 14.91 -11.24 10.44
N GLU A 203 15.00 -12.38 11.13
CA GLU A 203 15.20 -13.67 10.48
C GLU A 203 14.02 -14.04 9.58
N LEU A 204 12.79 -13.81 10.06
CA LEU A 204 11.57 -14.05 9.29
C LEU A 204 11.52 -13.15 8.05
N ALA A 205 11.87 -11.86 8.18
CA ALA A 205 11.98 -10.95 7.05
C ALA A 205 13.04 -11.41 6.03
N LYS A 206 14.22 -11.86 6.50
CA LYS A 206 15.27 -12.42 5.63
C LYS A 206 14.79 -13.69 4.91
N GLN A 207 14.06 -14.57 5.59
CA GLN A 207 13.49 -15.78 4.98
C GLN A 207 12.45 -15.41 3.91
N GLN A 208 11.56 -14.47 4.19
CA GLN A 208 10.54 -14.02 3.23
C GLN A 208 11.17 -13.38 1.99
N MET A 209 12.22 -12.58 2.15
CA MET A 209 12.99 -12.04 1.02
C MET A 209 13.65 -13.13 0.18
N ARG A 210 14.18 -14.20 0.81
CA ARG A 210 14.73 -15.35 0.08
C ARG A 210 13.66 -16.12 -0.69
N ALA A 211 12.48 -16.32 -0.09
CA ALA A 211 11.35 -16.96 -0.76
C ALA A 211 10.89 -16.16 -1.99
N ASN A 212 10.68 -14.84 -1.82
CA ASN A 212 10.31 -13.95 -2.93
C ASN A 212 11.37 -13.93 -4.05
N ASN A 213 12.65 -13.97 -3.69
CA ASN A 213 13.74 -14.08 -4.67
C ASN A 213 13.72 -15.43 -5.40
N SER A 214 13.37 -16.52 -4.73
CA SER A 214 13.21 -17.84 -5.37
C SER A 214 12.03 -17.84 -6.35
N ASP A 215 10.89 -17.30 -5.94
CA ASP A 215 9.69 -17.22 -6.78
C ASP A 215 9.92 -16.36 -8.02
N THR A 216 10.58 -15.21 -7.86
CA THR A 216 10.96 -14.35 -9.00
C THR A 216 11.96 -15.03 -9.93
N GLN A 217 12.93 -15.80 -9.41
CA GLN A 217 13.83 -16.59 -10.24
C GLN A 217 13.08 -17.68 -11.03
N GLN A 218 12.09 -18.33 -10.44
CA GLN A 218 11.27 -19.33 -11.12
C GLN A 218 10.42 -18.70 -12.23
N LEU A 219 9.75 -17.58 -11.96
CA LEU A 219 8.99 -16.84 -12.97
C LEU A 219 9.88 -16.40 -14.15
N LEU A 220 11.10 -15.94 -13.86
CA LEU A 220 12.06 -15.63 -14.91
C LEU A 220 12.36 -16.89 -15.73
N GLN A 221 12.74 -18.01 -15.10
CA GLN A 221 13.03 -19.25 -15.82
C GLN A 221 11.88 -19.71 -16.73
N ASP A 222 10.63 -19.59 -16.28
CA ASP A 222 9.46 -19.96 -17.07
C ASP A 222 9.29 -19.01 -18.28
N ALA A 223 9.47 -17.69 -18.08
CA ALA A 223 9.47 -16.73 -19.17
C ALA A 223 10.58 -16.98 -20.20
N TRP A 224 11.77 -17.40 -19.75
CA TRP A 224 12.87 -17.79 -20.64
C TRP A 224 12.52 -19.04 -21.47
N ARG A 225 11.84 -20.04 -20.88
CA ARG A 225 11.38 -21.22 -21.61
C ARG A 225 10.30 -20.86 -22.63
N GLU A 226 9.32 -20.05 -22.24
CA GLU A 226 8.25 -19.62 -23.14
C GLU A 226 8.82 -18.83 -24.33
N LYS A 227 9.76 -17.92 -24.07
CA LYS A 227 10.49 -17.22 -25.13
C LYS A 227 11.16 -18.20 -26.11
N ALA A 228 11.86 -19.21 -25.61
CA ALA A 228 12.52 -20.20 -26.47
C ALA A 228 11.53 -20.99 -27.33
N VAL A 229 10.36 -21.33 -26.79
CA VAL A 229 9.27 -21.99 -27.55
C VAL A 229 8.75 -21.07 -28.66
N LEU A 230 8.50 -19.80 -28.35
CA LEU A 230 8.02 -18.81 -29.31
C LEU A 230 9.06 -18.54 -30.43
N GLU A 231 10.35 -18.46 -30.09
CA GLU A 231 11.43 -18.35 -31.09
C GLU A 231 11.46 -19.57 -32.01
N GLY A 232 11.26 -20.78 -31.46
CA GLY A 232 11.09 -22.02 -32.24
C GLY A 232 9.91 -21.94 -33.21
N CYS A 233 8.72 -21.57 -32.73
CA CYS A 233 7.52 -21.42 -33.57
C CYS A 233 7.69 -20.34 -34.66
N LEU A 234 8.38 -19.23 -34.33
CA LEU A 234 8.69 -18.17 -35.29
C LEU A 234 9.59 -18.69 -36.42
N SER A 235 10.64 -19.46 -36.10
CA SER A 235 11.53 -20.04 -37.11
C SER A 235 10.80 -20.99 -38.07
N VAL A 236 9.87 -21.79 -37.56
CA VAL A 236 9.03 -22.68 -38.39
C VAL A 236 8.15 -21.86 -39.31
N SER A 237 7.50 -20.82 -38.78
CA SER A 237 6.65 -19.92 -39.57
C SER A 237 7.43 -19.15 -40.64
N GLN A 238 8.69 -18.80 -40.37
CA GLN A 238 9.59 -18.19 -41.35
C GLN A 238 9.92 -19.17 -42.49
N ALA A 239 10.24 -20.43 -42.17
CA ALA A 239 10.47 -21.46 -43.17
C ALA A 239 9.22 -21.72 -44.05
N ASP A 240 8.03 -21.73 -43.44
CA ASP A 240 6.77 -21.86 -44.19
C ASP A 240 6.54 -20.68 -45.15
N ASN A 241 6.82 -19.45 -44.71
CA ASN A 241 6.74 -18.26 -45.57
C ASN A 241 7.73 -18.32 -46.74
N GLU A 242 8.97 -18.76 -46.50
CA GLU A 242 9.96 -18.97 -47.56
C GLU A 242 9.47 -19.99 -48.57
N LEU A 243 8.91 -21.12 -48.10
CA LEU A 243 8.32 -22.13 -48.97
C LEU A 243 7.16 -21.56 -49.80
N LEU A 244 6.22 -20.86 -49.17
CA LEU A 244 5.11 -20.23 -49.88
C LEU A 244 5.60 -19.23 -50.92
N GLN A 245 6.63 -18.45 -50.61
CA GLN A 245 7.24 -17.51 -51.55
C GLN A 245 7.82 -18.25 -52.78
N THR A 246 8.49 -19.39 -52.57
CA THR A 246 8.99 -20.20 -53.70
C THR A 246 7.86 -20.74 -54.58
N HIS A 247 6.77 -21.24 -53.98
CA HIS A 247 5.59 -21.68 -54.73
C HIS A 247 4.94 -20.54 -55.51
N LEU A 248 4.83 -19.36 -54.90
CA LEU A 248 4.22 -18.18 -55.54
C LEU A 248 5.04 -17.76 -56.77
N ASN A 249 6.38 -17.75 -56.64
CA ASN A 249 7.27 -17.50 -57.76
C ASN A 249 7.08 -18.54 -58.89
N GLN A 250 6.99 -19.84 -58.56
CA GLN A 250 6.75 -20.90 -59.54
C GLN A 250 5.40 -20.73 -60.26
N PHE A 251 4.33 -20.41 -59.52
CA PHE A 251 3.03 -20.14 -60.13
C PHE A 251 3.07 -18.92 -61.04
N GLN A 252 3.80 -17.88 -60.65
CA GLN A 252 3.95 -16.68 -61.46
C GLN A 252 4.72 -16.97 -62.76
N GLU A 253 5.78 -17.77 -62.71
CA GLU A 253 6.48 -18.27 -63.90
C GLU A 253 5.56 -19.11 -64.80
N GLY A 254 4.81 -20.05 -64.22
CA GLY A 254 3.85 -20.88 -64.94
C GLY A 254 2.73 -20.06 -65.61
N TYR A 255 2.19 -19.07 -64.89
CA TYR A 255 1.21 -18.13 -65.42
C TYR A 255 1.79 -17.33 -66.59
N ASN A 256 3.00 -16.79 -66.44
CA ASN A 256 3.68 -16.05 -67.50
C ASN A 256 3.94 -16.94 -68.73
N HIS A 257 4.31 -18.20 -68.54
CA HIS A 257 4.48 -19.15 -69.64
C HIS A 257 3.16 -19.40 -70.38
N LEU A 258 2.09 -19.74 -69.67
CA LEU A 258 0.76 -19.94 -70.26
C LEU A 258 0.25 -18.69 -70.96
N ARG A 259 0.50 -17.50 -70.39
CA ARG A 259 0.18 -16.22 -71.03
C ARG A 259 0.90 -16.06 -72.37
N ARG A 260 2.21 -16.34 -72.43
CA ARG A 260 2.99 -16.30 -73.69
C ARG A 260 2.45 -17.30 -74.71
N VAL A 261 2.14 -18.54 -74.30
CA VAL A 261 1.55 -19.55 -75.19
C VAL A 261 0.21 -19.06 -75.73
N ARG A 262 -0.67 -18.55 -74.87
CA ARG A 262 -1.96 -17.98 -75.27
C ARG A 262 -1.79 -16.82 -76.23
N GLU A 263 -0.91 -15.87 -75.95
CA GLU A 263 -0.64 -14.72 -76.82
C GLU A 263 0.00 -15.15 -78.16
N GLY A 264 0.85 -16.18 -78.18
CA GLY A 264 1.42 -16.76 -79.39
C GLY A 264 0.37 -17.46 -80.26
N VAL A 265 -0.42 -18.37 -79.67
CA VAL A 265 -1.47 -19.13 -80.37
C VAL A 265 -2.58 -18.20 -80.88
N LEU A 266 -3.01 -17.22 -80.07
CA LEU A 266 -3.98 -16.21 -80.52
C LEU A 266 -3.38 -15.25 -81.54
N GLY A 267 -2.08 -14.95 -81.44
CA GLY A 267 -1.36 -14.16 -82.44
C GLY A 267 -1.37 -14.82 -83.81
N GLU A 268 -1.06 -16.12 -83.87
CA GLU A 268 -1.10 -16.91 -85.11
C GLU A 268 -2.52 -17.05 -85.67
N HIS A 269 -3.51 -17.33 -84.81
CA HIS A 269 -4.91 -17.42 -85.22
C HIS A 269 -5.43 -16.08 -85.78
N ASN A 270 -5.08 -14.95 -85.14
CA ASN A 270 -5.45 -13.62 -85.61
C ASN A 270 -4.78 -13.27 -86.95
N GLN A 271 -3.52 -13.70 -87.18
CA GLN A 271 -2.87 -13.51 -88.48
C GLN A 271 -3.57 -14.29 -89.60
N ILE A 272 -4.02 -15.51 -89.33
CA ILE A 272 -4.78 -16.33 -90.29
C ILE A 272 -6.12 -15.67 -90.63
N ILE A 273 -6.86 -15.20 -89.62
CA ILE A 273 -8.14 -14.49 -89.82
C ILE A 273 -7.94 -13.21 -90.63
N ASN A 274 -6.91 -12.43 -90.33
CA ASN A 274 -6.64 -11.19 -91.06
C ASN A 274 -6.31 -11.43 -92.53
N ARG A 275 -5.50 -12.46 -92.85
CA ARG A 275 -5.25 -12.87 -94.25
C ARG A 275 -6.54 -13.27 -94.97
N ALA A 276 -7.40 -14.05 -94.32
CA ALA A 276 -8.68 -14.46 -94.92
C ALA A 276 -9.62 -13.26 -95.19
N ILE A 277 -9.59 -12.23 -94.32
CA ILE A 277 -10.35 -10.98 -94.53
C ILE A 277 -9.79 -10.18 -95.71
N GLU A 278 -8.47 -10.09 -95.83
CA GLU A 278 -7.80 -9.42 -96.96
C GLU A 278 -8.11 -10.09 -98.29
N GLU A 279 -8.03 -11.42 -98.37
CA GLU A 279 -8.39 -12.20 -99.57
C GLU A 279 -9.85 -11.96 -99.97
N ARG A 280 -10.77 -12.02 -99.01
CA ARG A 280 -12.20 -11.74 -99.25
C ARG A 280 -12.45 -10.33 -99.77
N ASN A 281 -11.71 -9.34 -99.27
CA ASN A 281 -11.83 -7.95 -99.70
C ASN A 281 -11.29 -7.77 -101.13
N ASN A 282 -10.18 -8.41 -101.47
CA ASN A 282 -9.65 -8.43 -102.83
C ASN A 282 -10.62 -9.09 -103.83
N GLU A 283 -11.24 -10.20 -103.45
CA GLU A 283 -12.26 -10.87 -104.27
C GLU A 283 -13.48 -9.98 -104.50
N ARG A 284 -13.95 -9.28 -103.45
CA ARG A 284 -15.05 -8.31 -103.57
C ARG A 284 -14.70 -7.15 -104.50
N LEU A 285 -13.45 -6.67 -104.46
CA LEU A 285 -12.97 -5.63 -105.35
C LEU A 285 -13.00 -6.11 -106.81
N ARG A 286 -12.48 -7.31 -107.08
CA ARG A 286 -12.52 -7.93 -108.42
C ARG A 286 -13.94 -8.03 -108.96
N VAL A 287 -14.89 -8.50 -108.15
CA VAL A 287 -16.31 -8.62 -108.55
C VAL A 287 -16.91 -7.24 -108.86
N ARG A 288 -16.59 -6.20 -108.08
CA ARG A 288 -17.05 -4.83 -108.38
C ARG A 288 -16.48 -4.32 -109.71
N THR A 289 -15.20 -4.53 -109.95
CA THR A 289 -14.54 -4.13 -111.21
C THR A 289 -15.17 -4.82 -112.41
N LEU A 290 -15.47 -6.13 -112.28
CA LEU A 290 -16.15 -6.92 -113.31
C LEU A 290 -17.58 -6.43 -113.57
N LYS A 291 -18.35 -6.14 -112.51
CA LYS A 291 -19.68 -5.52 -112.65
C LYS A 291 -19.62 -4.16 -113.35
N GLY A 292 -18.60 -3.35 -113.02
CA GLY A 292 -18.34 -2.08 -113.70
C GLY A 292 -18.11 -2.29 -115.20
N HIS A 293 -17.21 -3.19 -115.57
CA HIS A 293 -16.93 -3.52 -116.97
C HIS A 293 -18.17 -3.99 -117.73
N LEU A 294 -18.96 -4.91 -117.14
CA LEU A 294 -20.18 -5.42 -117.75
C LEU A 294 -21.24 -4.32 -117.94
N ARG A 295 -21.34 -3.38 -117.00
CA ARG A 295 -22.24 -2.23 -117.11
C ARG A 295 -21.83 -1.31 -118.26
N THR A 296 -20.55 -0.95 -118.35
CA THR A 296 -20.02 -0.13 -119.45
C THR A 296 -20.26 -0.81 -120.80
N HIS A 297 -20.00 -2.13 -120.88
CA HIS A 297 -20.25 -2.90 -122.10
C HIS A 297 -21.73 -2.90 -122.50
N ARG A 298 -22.65 -3.02 -121.52
CA ARG A 298 -24.10 -2.92 -121.77
C ARG A 298 -24.49 -1.53 -122.30
N GLU A 299 -23.93 -0.47 -121.73
CA GLU A 299 -24.20 0.91 -122.17
C GLU A 299 -23.74 1.14 -123.61
N VAL A 300 -22.57 0.61 -124.00
CA VAL A 300 -22.07 0.63 -125.38
C VAL A 300 -23.04 -0.08 -126.34
N ILE A 301 -23.53 -1.27 -125.99
CA ILE A 301 -24.51 -2.01 -126.80
C ILE A 301 -25.80 -1.20 -126.99
N ILE A 302 -26.30 -0.57 -125.92
CA ILE A 302 -27.52 0.26 -125.99
C ILE A 302 -27.30 1.46 -126.92
N LEU A 303 -26.13 2.10 -126.84
CA LEU A 303 -25.79 3.25 -127.68
C LEU A 303 -25.68 2.86 -129.15
N GLU A 304 -25.09 1.71 -129.45
CA GLU A 304 -25.04 1.14 -130.80
C GLU A 304 -26.43 0.75 -131.34
N ARG A 305 -27.33 0.26 -130.49
CA ARG A 305 -28.74 0.02 -130.89
C ARG A 305 -29.44 1.33 -131.25
N ARG A 306 -29.31 2.36 -130.41
CA ARG A 306 -29.90 3.69 -130.68
C ARG A 306 -29.39 4.29 -131.99
N ARG A 307 -28.09 4.17 -132.28
CA ARG A 307 -27.50 4.61 -133.57
C ARG A 307 -28.12 3.87 -134.75
N ARG A 308 -28.32 2.56 -134.63
CA ARG A 308 -29.00 1.75 -135.64
C ARG A 308 -30.46 2.16 -135.84
N ASP A 309 -31.19 2.42 -134.77
CA ASP A 309 -32.59 2.85 -134.84
C ASP A 309 -32.71 4.21 -135.56
N ILE A 310 -31.85 5.17 -135.23
CA ILE A 310 -31.77 6.48 -135.93
C ILE A 310 -31.43 6.29 -137.41
N ALA A 311 -30.44 5.46 -137.74
CA ALA A 311 -30.09 5.17 -139.13
C ALA A 311 -31.27 4.54 -139.89
N ARG A 312 -32.05 3.68 -139.24
CA ARG A 312 -33.25 3.06 -139.81
C ARG A 312 -34.38 4.06 -140.03
N GLU A 313 -34.60 4.98 -139.10
CA GLU A 313 -35.54 6.10 -139.25
C GLU A 313 -35.15 7.00 -140.43
N ASN A 314 -33.87 7.38 -140.52
CA ASN A 314 -33.37 8.20 -141.63
C ASN A 314 -33.55 7.52 -142.99
N CYS A 315 -33.23 6.23 -143.11
CA CYS A 315 -33.48 5.46 -144.33
C CYS A 315 -34.97 5.37 -144.68
N SER A 316 -35.84 5.22 -143.67
CA SER A 316 -37.30 5.17 -143.87
C SER A 316 -37.84 6.53 -144.33
N GLY A 317 -37.30 7.63 -143.80
CA GLY A 317 -37.60 9.00 -144.23
C GLY A 317 -37.18 9.26 -145.68
N LEU A 318 -35.98 8.81 -146.07
CA LEU A 318 -35.50 8.89 -147.45
C LEU A 318 -36.39 8.10 -148.41
N LEU A 319 -36.80 6.88 -148.07
CA LEU A 319 -37.71 6.08 -148.89
C LEU A 319 -39.07 6.76 -149.09
N ARG A 320 -39.65 7.35 -148.03
CA ARG A 320 -40.89 8.14 -148.17
C ARG A 320 -40.72 9.35 -149.08
N SER A 321 -39.60 10.07 -148.99
CA SER A 321 -39.34 11.20 -149.89
C SER A 321 -39.23 10.76 -151.35
N LEU A 322 -38.65 9.58 -151.61
CA LEU A 322 -38.57 8.99 -152.95
C LEU A 322 -39.93 8.56 -153.50
N ASP A 323 -40.82 8.04 -152.65
CA ASP A 323 -42.18 7.69 -153.08
C ASP A 323 -43.02 8.94 -153.42
N VAL A 324 -42.83 10.04 -152.68
CA VAL A 324 -43.48 11.33 -152.98
C VAL A 324 -42.99 11.89 -154.32
N THR A 325 -41.67 11.94 -154.55
CA THR A 325 -41.12 12.43 -155.84
C THR A 325 -41.54 11.55 -157.01
N ARG A 326 -41.71 10.24 -156.79
CA ARG A 326 -42.22 9.30 -157.81
C ARG A 326 -43.70 9.52 -158.13
N GLY A 327 -44.50 9.91 -157.13
CA GLY A 327 -45.90 10.33 -157.31
C GLY A 327 -46.04 11.61 -158.12
N GLU A 328 -45.19 12.61 -157.85
CA GLU A 328 -45.14 13.88 -158.59
C GLU A 328 -44.70 13.69 -160.06
N LEU A 329 -43.76 12.77 -160.31
CA LEU A 329 -43.33 12.36 -161.66
C LEU A 329 -44.41 11.62 -162.45
N ALA A 330 -45.30 10.88 -161.77
CA ALA A 330 -46.41 10.17 -162.41
C ALA A 330 -47.55 11.13 -162.81
N MET A 331 -47.81 12.17 -162.02
CA MET A 331 -48.79 13.21 -162.36
C MET A 331 -48.33 14.05 -163.56
N THR A 332 -47.09 14.54 -163.53
CA THR A 332 -46.52 15.37 -164.60
C THR A 332 -46.46 14.69 -165.97
N ARG A 333 -46.40 13.35 -166.04
CA ARG A 333 -46.40 12.63 -167.32
C ARG A 333 -47.78 12.25 -167.84
N ARG A 334 -48.76 12.07 -166.95
CA ARG A 334 -50.16 11.93 -167.35
C ARG A 334 -50.62 13.22 -168.07
N ASP A 335 -50.18 14.37 -167.58
CA ASP A 335 -50.42 15.68 -168.20
C ASP A 335 -49.75 15.83 -169.58
N LEU A 336 -48.55 15.27 -169.79
CA LEU A 336 -47.86 15.27 -171.08
C LEU A 336 -48.49 14.32 -172.13
N LEU A 337 -49.13 13.23 -171.69
CA LEU A 337 -49.83 12.28 -172.57
C LEU A 337 -51.18 12.83 -173.04
N GLU A 338 -51.92 13.55 -172.20
CA GLU A 338 -53.15 14.25 -172.60
C GLU A 338 -52.90 15.40 -173.57
N ALA A 339 -51.77 16.11 -173.45
CA ALA A 339 -51.39 17.17 -174.39
C ALA A 339 -51.05 16.63 -175.79
N ARG A 340 -50.49 15.42 -175.89
CA ARG A 340 -50.10 14.80 -177.18
C ARG A 340 -51.32 14.32 -177.98
N ASN A 341 -52.32 13.74 -177.31
CA ASN A 341 -53.50 13.20 -177.98
C ASN A 341 -54.45 14.27 -178.55
N ARG A 342 -54.25 15.56 -178.22
CA ARG A 342 -55.06 16.68 -178.77
C ARG A 342 -54.45 17.34 -180.01
N VAL A 343 -53.23 17.00 -180.40
CA VAL A 343 -52.51 17.70 -181.49
C VAL A 343 -52.62 16.98 -182.85
N ASP A 344 -52.80 15.66 -182.88
CA ASP A 344 -52.83 14.91 -184.16
C ASP A 344 -54.24 14.80 -184.80
N ASP A 345 -55.31 15.24 -184.13
CA ASP A 345 -56.66 15.36 -184.72
C ASP A 345 -56.83 16.65 -185.56
N LEU A 346 -55.77 17.45 -185.77
CA LEU A 346 -55.83 18.76 -186.43
C LEU A 346 -54.70 19.06 -187.45
N ASN A 347 -54.07 18.04 -188.07
CA ASN A 347 -53.32 18.23 -189.33
C ASN A 347 -53.23 16.97 -190.21
#